data_AF-A0A496WLC0-F1
#
_entry.id   AF-A0A496WLC0-F1
#
_cell.length_a   1.000
_cell.length_b   1.000
_cell.length_c   1.000
_cell.angle_alpha   90.00
_cell.angle_beta   90.00
_cell.angle_gamma   90.00
#
_symmetry.space_group_name_H-M   'P 1'
#
loop_
_entity.id
_entity.type
_entity.pdbx_description
1 polymer ?
#
loop_
_entity_poly.entity_id
_entity_poly.type
_entity_poly.pdbx_seq_one_letter_code
_entity_poly.pdbx_strand_id
1 'polypeptide(L)' 'MGEKRSYKTYTKEFKEEAVALVHGQGYSVPEAARSLGIASNILYRWKQQIEDQQ' A
#
# COMPACT_ATOMS: atom_id res chain seq x y z
N MET A 1 -21.08 -19.73 11.89
CA MET A 1 -20.84 -19.05 10.60
C MET A 1 -19.46 -18.44 10.67
N GLY A 2 -18.50 -18.97 9.91
CA GLY A 2 -17.16 -18.38 9.87
C GLY A 2 -17.26 -16.97 9.33
N GLU A 3 -16.92 -15.98 10.15
CA GLU A 3 -16.87 -14.58 9.76
C GLU A 3 -16.03 -14.48 8.50
N LYS A 4 -16.71 -14.11 7.41
CA LYS A 4 -16.11 -13.87 6.12
C LYS A 4 -15.05 -12.80 6.38
N ARG A 5 -13.78 -13.19 6.37
CA ARG A 5 -12.66 -12.26 6.56
C ARG A 5 -12.85 -11.17 5.53
N SER A 6 -13.38 -10.03 5.97
CA SER A 6 -13.63 -8.89 5.11
C SER A 6 -12.25 -8.44 4.70
N TYR A 7 -11.83 -8.82 3.49
CA TYR A 7 -10.58 -8.37 2.93
C TYR A 7 -10.68 -6.85 2.93
N LYS A 8 -9.76 -6.18 3.63
CA LYS A 8 -9.64 -4.72 3.56
C LYS A 8 -9.41 -4.37 2.09
N THR A 9 -10.47 -3.99 1.39
CA THR A 9 -10.39 -3.53 0.02
C THR A 9 -9.81 -2.14 0.06
N TYR A 10 -8.50 -2.04 -0.18
CA TYR A 10 -7.84 -0.77 -0.36
C TYR A 10 -8.21 -0.21 -1.73
N THR A 11 -8.79 1.00 -1.75
CA THR A 11 -9.14 1.71 -2.98
C THR A 11 -7.86 1.98 -3.80
N LYS A 12 -8.00 2.11 -5.12
CA LYS A 12 -6.86 2.40 -6.00
C LYS A 12 -6.15 3.69 -5.56
N GLU A 13 -6.93 4.72 -5.24
CA GLU A 13 -6.44 5.99 -4.67
C GLU A 13 -5.60 5.78 -3.41
N PHE A 14 -6.02 4.93 -2.47
CA PHE A 14 -5.23 4.65 -1.26
C PHE A 14 -3.89 3.99 -1.59
N LYS A 15 -3.85 3.10 -2.60
CA LYS A 15 -2.61 2.47 -3.04
C LYS A 15 -1.65 3.47 -3.69
N GLU A 16 -2.20 4.32 -4.55
CA GLU A 16 -1.46 5.38 -5.23
C GLU A 16 -0.94 6.41 -4.24
N GLU A 17 -1.76 6.84 -3.27
CA GLU A 17 -1.35 7.78 -2.22
C GLU A 17 -0.23 7.17 -1.36
N ALA A 18 -0.34 5.89 -1.01
CA ALA A 18 0.67 5.20 -0.22
C ALA A 18 2.03 5.08 -0.94
N VAL A 19 2.01 4.81 -2.26
CA VAL A 19 3.23 4.75 -3.07
C VAL A 19 3.76 6.15 -3.39
N ALA A 20 2.88 7.14 -3.58
CA ALA A 20 3.25 8.54 -3.74
C ALA A 20 3.89 9.12 -2.47
N LEU A 21 3.50 8.63 -1.28
CA LEU A 21 4.16 8.99 -0.01
C LEU A 21 5.62 8.52 0.04
N VAL A 22 5.89 7.30 -0.46
CA VAL A 22 7.26 6.76 -0.60
C VAL A 22 8.07 7.59 -1.60
N HIS A 23 7.49 7.86 -2.77
CA HIS A 23 8.21 8.55 -3.86
C HIS A 23 8.34 10.06 -3.64
N GLY A 24 7.35 10.70 -3.02
CA GLY A 24 7.26 12.16 -2.88
C GLY A 24 7.85 12.71 -1.59
N GLN A 25 7.77 11.97 -0.48
CA GLN A 25 8.30 12.41 0.82
C GLN A 25 9.62 11.72 1.19
N GLY A 26 10.13 10.82 0.35
CA GLY A 26 11.40 10.12 0.60
C GLY A 26 11.32 9.07 1.71
N TYR A 27 10.11 8.67 2.13
CA TYR A 27 9.93 7.58 3.08
C TYR A 27 10.34 6.26 2.45
N SER A 28 10.99 5.41 3.23
CA SER A 28 11.17 4.02 2.83
C SER A 28 9.83 3.30 2.80
N VAL A 29 9.65 2.32 1.90
CA VAL A 29 8.46 1.43 1.87
C VAL A 29 8.04 0.93 3.27
N PRO A 30 8.95 0.44 4.15
CA PRO A 30 8.58 0.07 5.50
C PRO A 30 8.10 1.23 6.40
N GLU A 31 8.62 2.44 6.22
CA GLU A 31 8.21 3.62 7.01
C GLU A 31 6.84 4.12 6.57
N ALA A 32 6.61 4.25 5.27
CA ALA A 32 5.30 4.63 4.75
C ALA A 32 4.22 3.62 5.15
N ALA A 33 4.53 2.33 5.08
CA ALA A 33 3.63 1.28 5.54
C ALA A 33 3.31 1.40 7.03
N ARG A 34 4.33 1.67 7.86
CA ARG A 34 4.15 1.88 9.31
C ARG A 34 3.33 3.13 9.62
N SER A 35 3.55 4.21 8.87
CA SER A 35 2.79 5.47 8.99
C SER A 35 1.32 5.29 8.61
N LEU A 36 1.04 4.48 7.59
CA LEU A 36 -0.32 4.19 7.11
C LEU A 36 -0.99 3.03 7.86
N GLY A 37 -0.29 2.38 8.78
CA GLY A 37 -0.79 1.22 9.52
C GLY A 37 -1.07 -0.01 8.65
N ILE A 38 -0.36 -0.14 7.52
CA ILE A 38 -0.43 -1.29 6.62
C ILE A 38 0.84 -2.14 6.72
N ALA A 39 0.75 -3.40 6.27
CA ALA A 39 1.93 -4.23 6.17
C ALA A 39 2.83 -3.73 5.03
N SER A 40 4.13 -3.61 5.28
CA SER A 40 5.14 -3.25 4.27
C SER A 40 5.09 -4.14 3.03
N ASN A 41 4.78 -5.43 3.20
CA ASN A 41 4.61 -6.39 2.10
C ASN A 41 3.46 -6.02 1.14
N ILE A 42 2.41 -5.36 1.65
CA ILE A 42 1.30 -4.86 0.82
C ILE A 42 1.78 -3.66 -0.01
N LEU A 43 2.53 -2.75 0.60
CA LEU A 43 3.05 -1.57 -0.09
C LEU A 43 4.08 -1.94 -1.17
N TYR A 44 4.92 -2.96 -0.94
CA TYR A 44 5.80 -3.53 -1.97
C TYR A 44 5.00 -4.06 -3.17
N ARG A 45 3.92 -4.81 -2.93
CA ARG A 45 3.05 -5.32 -4.00
C ARG A 45 2.39 -4.19 -4.79
N TRP A 46 1.96 -3.12 -4.13
CA TRP A 46 1.35 -1.98 -4.81
C TRP A 46 2.37 -1.19 -5.62
N LYS A 47 3.57 -0.96 -5.07
CA LYS A 47 4.66 -0.32 -5.79
C LYS A 47 4.95 -1.09 -7.09
N GLN A 48 5.11 -2.41 -7.00
CA GLN A 48 5.35 -3.25 -8.17
C GLN A 48 4.17 -3.27 -9.15
N GLN A 49 2.92 -3.26 -8.66
CA GLN A 49 1.73 -3.22 -9.53
C GLN A 49 1.58 -1.87 -10.25
N ILE A 50 1.99 -0.77 -9.62
CA ILE A 50 1.98 0.57 -10.22
C ILE A 50 3.15 0.71 -11.20
N GLU A 51 4.34 0.21 -10.85
CA GLU A 51 5.51 0.18 -11.74
C GLU A 51 5.26 -0.68 -12.99
N ASP A 52 4.54 -1.79 -12.87
CA ASP A 52 4.14 -2.64 -14.02
C ASP A 52 3.03 -2.01 -14.88
N GLN A 53 2.25 -1.08 -14.30
CA GLN A 53 1.21 -0.32 -15.00
C GLN A 53 1.70 0.99 -15.63
N GLN A 54 2.93 1.43 -15.34
CA GLN A 54 3.57 2.60 -15.95
C GLN A 54 4.27 2.24 -17.27
#